data_AF-A3SJL1-F1
#
_entry.id   AF-A3SJL1-F1
#
_cell.length_a   1.000
_cell.length_b   1.000
_cell.length_c   1.000
_cell.angle_alpha   90.00
_cell.angle_beta   90.00
_cell.angle_gamma   90.00
#
_symmetry.space_group_name_H-M   'P 1'
#
loop_
_entity.id
_entity.type
_entity.pdbx_description
1 polymer ?
#
loop_
_entity_poly.entity_id
_entity_poly.type
_entity_poly.pdbx_seq_one_letter_code
_entity_poly.pdbx_strand_id
1 'polypeptide(L)'
;MRAVLSLSLPLTLWLAGFSGLYALHGLFCSSRWVEGSAVLWQRPVLIGVGLLLIGAQLILAVALQSKRWRAEDRTLRRVSFLLSLAAAGSTVWILLPLVLVTGCR
;
A
#
# COMPACT_ATOMS: atom_id res chain seq x y z
N MET A 1 7.39 -4.99 24.18
CA MET A 1 7.59 -5.64 22.86
C MET A 1 6.44 -5.38 21.86
N ARG A 2 5.16 -5.43 22.25
CA ARG A 2 4.02 -5.14 21.33
C ARG A 2 4.06 -3.74 20.68
N ALA A 3 4.58 -2.73 21.37
CA ALA A 3 4.68 -1.36 20.85
C ALA A 3 5.54 -1.25 19.58
N VAL A 4 6.68 -1.95 19.54
CA VAL A 4 7.57 -1.97 18.37
C VAL A 4 6.88 -2.64 17.20
N LEU A 5 6.21 -3.77 17.44
CA LEU A 5 5.41 -4.49 16.43
C LEU A 5 4.32 -3.58 15.82
N SER A 6 3.58 -2.83 16.64
CA SER A 6 2.52 -1.94 16.17
C SER A 6 3.02 -0.73 15.37
N LEU A 7 4.30 -0.38 15.50
CA LEU A 7 4.95 0.69 14.74
C LEU A 7 5.58 0.16 13.45
N SER A 8 6.23 -1.00 13.52
CA SER A 8 6.94 -1.57 12.36
C SER A 8 5.99 -2.22 11.35
N LEU A 9 4.89 -2.84 11.79
CA LEU A 9 3.92 -3.49 10.89
C LEU A 9 3.34 -2.58 9.79
N PRO A 10 2.81 -1.38 10.10
CA PRO A 10 2.28 -0.50 9.04
C PRO A 10 3.37 -0.02 8.09
N LEU A 11 4.60 0.19 8.59
CA LEU A 11 5.73 0.64 7.80
C LEU A 11 6.24 -0.45 6.85
N THR A 12 6.39 -1.69 7.33
CA THR A 12 6.82 -2.83 6.50
C THR A 12 5.75 -3.20 5.47
N LEU A 13 4.48 -3.14 5.85
CA LEU A 13 3.37 -3.35 4.91
C LEU A 13 3.37 -2.29 3.80
N TRP A 14 3.61 -1.02 4.16
CA TRP A 14 3.76 0.05 3.17
C TRP A 14 4.95 -0.19 2.24
N LEU A 15 6.12 -0.53 2.79
CA LEU A 15 7.34 -0.76 2.02
C LEU A 15 7.21 -1.96 1.06
N ALA A 16 6.58 -3.04 1.52
CA ALA A 16 6.29 -4.22 0.71
C ALA A 16 5.29 -3.89 -0.40
N GLY A 17 4.24 -3.11 -0.08
CA GLY A 17 3.26 -2.66 -1.06
C GLY A 17 3.85 -1.75 -2.13
N PHE A 18 4.68 -0.80 -1.73
CA PHE A 18 5.39 0.09 -2.65
C PHE A 18 6.30 -0.70 -3.60
N SER A 19 7.13 -1.58 -3.03
CA SER A 19 8.02 -2.45 -3.81
C SER A 19 7.25 -3.33 -4.79
N GLY A 20 6.13 -3.91 -4.36
CA GLY A 20 5.27 -4.73 -5.20
C GLY A 20 4.62 -3.96 -6.34
N LEU A 21 4.08 -2.78 -6.06
CA LEU A 21 3.49 -1.89 -7.08
C LEU A 21 4.52 -1.48 -8.12
N TYR A 22 5.73 -1.10 -7.69
CA TYR A 22 6.80 -0.68 -8.60
C TYR A 22 7.35 -1.85 -9.43
N ALA A 23 7.52 -3.03 -8.81
CA ALA A 23 7.92 -4.23 -9.53
C ALA A 23 6.87 -4.64 -10.58
N LEU A 24 5.59 -4.59 -10.21
CA LEU A 24 4.47 -4.88 -11.12
C LEU A 24 4.42 -3.87 -12.27
N HIS A 25 4.64 -2.60 -11.98
CA HIS A 25 4.76 -1.55 -12.99
C HIS A 25 5.92 -1.80 -13.96
N GLY A 26 7.10 -2.18 -13.45
CA GLY A 26 8.26 -2.54 -14.27
C GLY A 26 8.00 -3.78 -15.14
N LEU A 27 7.27 -4.78 -14.62
CA LEU A 27 6.83 -5.93 -15.42
C LEU A 27 5.91 -5.51 -16.57
N PHE A 28 4.94 -4.63 -16.28
CA PHE A 28 4.00 -4.15 -17.28
C PHE A 28 4.65 -3.32 -18.39
N CYS A 29 5.74 -2.62 -18.12
CA CYS A 29 6.51 -1.90 -19.14
C CYS A 29 7.58 -2.74 -19.86
N SER A 30 7.73 -4.02 -19.53
CA SER A 30 8.61 -4.90 -20.31
C SER A 30 7.99 -5.24 -21.67
N SER A 31 8.82 -5.30 -22.72
CA SER A 31 8.40 -5.52 -24.11
C SER A 31 7.49 -6.75 -24.31
N ARG A 32 7.64 -7.78 -23.45
CA ARG A 32 6.82 -8.99 -23.44
C ARG A 32 5.32 -8.77 -23.20
N TRP A 33 4.95 -7.65 -22.57
CA TRP A 33 3.56 -7.34 -22.20
C TRP A 33 2.99 -6.10 -22.93
N VAL A 34 3.83 -5.42 -23.73
CA VAL A 34 3.45 -4.22 -24.48
C VAL A 34 2.65 -4.56 -25.76
N GLU A 35 2.85 -5.75 -26.33
CA GLU A 35 2.30 -6.11 -27.65
C GLU A 35 0.89 -6.76 -27.59
N GLY A 36 0.28 -6.88 -26.41
CA GLY A 36 -1.02 -7.57 -26.23
C GLY A 36 -2.10 -6.74 -25.53
N SER A 37 -3.30 -7.30 -25.43
CA SER A 37 -4.46 -6.76 -24.68
C SER A 37 -4.19 -6.44 -23.20
N ALA A 38 -3.00 -6.77 -22.70
CA ALA A 38 -2.49 -6.43 -21.39
C ALA A 38 -2.45 -4.91 -21.12
N VAL A 39 -2.24 -4.06 -22.14
CA VAL A 39 -2.24 -2.59 -21.97
C VAL A 39 -3.57 -2.07 -21.41
N LEU A 40 -4.69 -2.66 -21.81
CA LEU A 40 -6.03 -2.32 -21.29
C LEU A 40 -6.21 -2.78 -19.82
N TRP A 41 -5.50 -3.84 -19.41
CA TRP A 41 -5.58 -4.40 -18.06
C TRP A 41 -4.56 -3.80 -17.07
N GLN A 42 -3.51 -3.10 -17.54
CA GLN A 42 -2.50 -2.46 -16.69
C GLN A 42 -3.11 -1.52 -15.64
N ARG A 43 -3.95 -0.58 -16.09
CA ARG A 43 -4.59 0.43 -15.22
C ARG A 43 -5.53 -0.18 -14.18
N PRO A 44 -6.54 -1.00 -14.54
CA PRO A 44 -7.45 -1.58 -13.56
C PRO A 44 -6.73 -2.53 -12.59
N VAL A 45 -5.69 -3.25 -13.02
CA VAL A 45 -4.89 -4.10 -12.13
C VAL A 45 -4.09 -3.26 -11.13
N LEU A 46 -3.42 -2.20 -11.57
CA LEU A 46 -2.69 -1.28 -10.68
C LEU A 46 -3.64 -0.60 -9.67
N ILE A 47 -4.81 -0.16 -10.12
CA ILE A 47 -5.85 0.40 -9.25
C ILE A 47 -6.34 -0.64 -8.25
N GLY A 48 -6.61 -1.87 -8.70
CA GLY A 48 -7.05 -2.97 -7.85
C GLY A 48 -6.02 -3.33 -6.76
N VAL A 49 -4.75 -3.46 -7.12
CA VAL A 49 -3.66 -3.71 -6.17
C VAL A 49 -3.51 -2.54 -5.19
N GLY A 50 -3.61 -1.30 -5.68
CA GLY A 50 -3.62 -0.10 -4.85
C GLY A 50 -4.75 -0.09 -3.82
N LEU A 51 -5.98 -0.40 -4.25
CA LEU A 51 -7.14 -0.51 -3.36
C LEU A 51 -6.95 -1.62 -2.31
N LEU A 52 -6.38 -2.75 -2.73
CA LEU A 52 -6.14 -3.89 -1.85
C LEU A 52 -5.11 -3.54 -0.77
N LEU A 53 -4.08 -2.78 -1.12
CA LEU A 53 -3.08 -2.25 -0.18
C LEU A 53 -3.67 -1.25 0.81
N ILE A 54 -4.52 -0.34 0.34
CA ILE A 54 -5.25 0.60 1.21
C ILE A 54 -6.18 -0.17 2.17
N GLY A 55 -6.91 -1.15 1.66
CA GLY A 55 -7.75 -2.03 2.46
C GLY A 55 -6.96 -2.79 3.52
N ALA A 56 -5.80 -3.34 3.15
CA ALA A 56 -4.91 -4.03 4.08
C ALA A 56 -4.41 -3.09 5.21
N GLN A 57 -4.04 -1.84 4.87
CA GLN A 57 -3.66 -0.82 5.86
C GLN A 57 -4.82 -0.49 6.82
N LEU A 58 -6.05 -0.34 6.31
CA LEU A 58 -7.23 -0.09 7.14
C LEU A 58 -7.58 -1.27 8.04
N ILE A 59 -7.58 -2.49 7.51
CA ILE A 59 -7.82 -3.72 8.28
C ILE A 59 -6.77 -3.84 9.39
N LEU A 60 -5.50 -3.55 9.07
CA LEU A 60 -4.43 -3.59 10.05
C LEU A 60 -4.61 -2.53 11.14
N ALA A 61 -4.99 -1.30 10.77
CA ALA A 61 -5.29 -0.24 11.72
C ALA A 61 -6.46 -0.62 12.65
N VAL A 62 -7.53 -1.22 12.12
CA VAL A 62 -8.68 -1.70 12.91
C VAL A 62 -8.29 -2.89 13.79
N ALA A 63 -7.49 -3.83 13.28
CA ALA A 63 -6.99 -4.97 14.03
C ALA A 63 -6.12 -4.54 15.22
N LEU A 64 -5.24 -3.56 15.03
CA LEU A 64 -4.44 -2.94 16.08
C LEU A 64 -5.29 -2.17 17.10
N GLN A 65 -6.47 -1.69 16.70
CA GLN A 65 -7.43 -1.05 17.59
C GLN A 65 -8.29 -2.04 18.40
N SER A 66 -8.37 -3.31 17.98
CA SER A 66 -9.19 -4.32 18.65
C SER A 66 -8.77 -4.57 20.10
N LYS A 67 -9.74 -4.92 20.97
CA LYS A 67 -9.52 -5.12 22.43
C LYS A 67 -8.39 -6.12 22.72
N ARG A 68 -8.13 -7.07 21.82
CA ARG A 68 -7.09 -8.11 21.94
C ARG A 68 -5.65 -7.56 21.86
N TRP A 69 -5.48 -6.37 21.27
CA TRP A 69 -4.23 -5.65 21.10
C TRP A 69 -4.21 -4.29 21.82
N ARG A 70 -5.10 -4.08 22.80
CA ARG A 70 -5.05 -2.90 23.69
C ARG A 70 -3.68 -2.82 24.36
N ALA A 71 -2.78 -2.01 23.80
CA ALA A 71 -1.73 -1.37 24.56
C ALA A 71 -2.38 -0.32 25.46
N GLU A 72 -1.90 -0.21 26.70
CA GLU A 72 -2.40 0.74 27.70
C GLU A 72 -2.26 2.20 27.24
N ASP A 73 -1.28 2.47 26.36
CA ASP A 73 -0.95 3.79 25.84
C ASP A 73 -1.81 4.25 24.66
N ARG A 74 -2.65 5.25 24.91
CA ARG A 74 -3.44 5.98 23.89
C ARG A 74 -2.56 6.66 22.83
N THR A 75 -1.34 7.04 23.19
CA THR A 75 -0.41 7.78 22.31
C THR A 75 0.15 6.87 21.21
N LEU A 76 0.60 5.67 21.56
CA LEU A 76 1.08 4.66 20.60
C LEU A 76 -0.01 4.30 19.57
N ARG A 77 -1.27 4.23 20.02
CA ARG A 77 -2.41 3.97 19.14
C ARG A 77 -2.65 5.11 18.13
N ARG A 78 -2.53 6.37 18.55
CA ARG A 78 -2.63 7.53 17.63
C ARG A 78 -1.49 7.54 16.64
N VAL A 79 -0.26 7.26 17.08
CA VAL A 79 0.92 7.24 16.20
C VAL A 79 0.79 6.14 15.16
N SER A 80 0.43 4.90 15.54
CA SER A 80 0.18 3.82 14.57
C SER A 80 -0.95 4.17 13.59
N PHE A 81 -2.01 4.84 14.05
CA PHE A 81 -3.10 5.25 13.17
C PHE A 81 -2.68 6.34 12.18
N LEU A 82 -1.94 7.35 12.65
CA LEU A 82 -1.35 8.38 11.80
C LEU A 82 -0.34 7.78 10.81
N LEU A 83 0.43 6.78 11.22
CA LEU A 83 1.34 6.05 10.34
C LEU A 83 0.58 5.32 9.23
N SER A 84 -0.49 4.59 9.56
CA SER A 84 -1.33 3.93 8.57
C SER A 84 -2.01 4.93 7.64
N LEU A 85 -2.43 6.09 8.15
CA LEU A 85 -3.04 7.15 7.34
C LEU A 85 -2.01 7.79 6.40
N ALA A 86 -0.80 8.08 6.90
CA ALA A 86 0.29 8.60 6.09
C ALA A 86 0.74 7.58 5.03
N ALA A 87 0.80 6.29 5.39
CA ALA A 87 1.07 5.20 4.47
C ALA A 87 0.00 5.12 3.37
N ALA A 88 -1.29 5.17 3.74
CA ALA A 88 -2.39 5.18 2.78
C ALA A 88 -2.34 6.41 1.86
N GLY A 89 -2.12 7.60 2.42
CA GLY A 89 -1.98 8.84 1.66
C GLY A 89 -0.79 8.80 0.70
N SER A 90 0.33 8.23 1.14
CA SER A 90 1.51 8.02 0.29
C SER A 90 1.22 7.01 -0.83
N THR A 91 0.52 5.91 -0.55
CA THR A 91 0.11 4.94 -1.58
C THR A 91 -0.80 5.59 -2.64
N VAL A 92 -1.74 6.44 -2.23
CA VAL A 92 -2.57 7.23 -3.17
C VAL A 92 -1.70 8.17 -4.00
N TRP A 93 -0.76 8.86 -3.35
CA TRP A 93 0.16 9.77 -4.02
C TRP A 93 1.07 9.05 -5.04
N ILE A 94 1.47 7.82 -4.75
CA ILE A 94 2.28 6.97 -5.65
C ILE A 94 1.42 6.41 -6.79
N LEU A 95 0.17 6.03 -6.52
CA LEU A 95 -0.74 5.54 -7.57
C LEU A 95 -1.02 6.62 -8.61
N LEU A 96 -1.10 7.88 -8.20
CA LEU A 96 -1.42 8.99 -9.08
C LEU A 96 -0.48 9.09 -10.30
N PRO A 97 0.85 9.21 -10.16
CA PRO A 97 1.76 9.21 -11.30
C PRO A 97 1.80 7.87 -12.03
N LEU A 98 1.66 6.73 -11.33
CA LEU A 98 1.61 5.39 -11.96
C LEU A 98 0.39 5.17 -12.86
N VAL A 99 -0.70 5.92 -12.67
CA VAL A 99 -1.91 5.80 -13.48
C VAL A 99 -2.02 6.94 -14.49
N LEU A 100 -1.59 8.15 -14.12
CA LEU A 100 -1.74 9.36 -14.93
C LEU A 100 -0.56 9.62 -15.88
N VAL A 101 0.67 9.33 -15.46
CA VAL A 101 1.89 9.82 -16.13
C VAL A 101 2.57 8.73 -16.95
N THR A 102 2.54 7.50 -16.48
CA THR A 102 3.28 6.39 -17.10
C THR A 102 2.49 5.77 -18.25
N GLY A 103 2.66 6.32 -19.45
CA GLY A 103 2.73 5.48 -20.64
C GLY A 103 4.11 4.84 -20.65
N CYS A 104 4.19 3.51 -20.73
CA CYS A 104 5.47 2.82 -20.93
C CYS A 104 6.13 3.41 -22.17
N ARG A 105 7.27 4.05 -22.00
CA ARG A 105 7.98 4.78 -23.05
C ARG A 105 9.27 4.08 -23.38
#